data_AF-A0A937W704-F1
#
_entry.id   AF-A0A937W704-F1
#
_cell.length_a   1.000
_cell.length_b   1.000
_cell.length_c   1.000
_cell.angle_alpha   90.00
_cell.angle_beta   90.00
_cell.angle_gamma   90.00
#
_symmetry.space_group_name_H-M   'P 1'
#
loop_
_entity.id
_entity.type
_entity.pdbx_description
1 polymer ?
#
loop_
_entity_poly.entity_id
_entity_poly.type
_entity_poly.pdbx_seq_one_letter_code
_entity_poly.pdbx_strand_id
1 'polypeptide(L)'
;MPHPCGALLDIATTYRQELERQGIPALPNADALGGYVAFQQIQTRAQLGIDALTSQPAPLSPETQGDLTRLYEIQDKATHILTIFQALQQRGLATWDQAYTRAQIASTPPAFPLAPEEFMLLSKFWELGLEEIAMQTFIQIDGDVITRIHPKYAGTMYELLHVLHQNGIRVSVTFWQELVHTIGAFARIVFARFF
;
A
#
# COMPACT_ATOMS: atom_id res chain seq x y z
N MET A 1 -0.91 -8.86 -8.00
CA MET A 1 -1.30 -8.85 -6.57
C MET A 1 -1.93 -10.19 -6.21
N PRO A 2 -1.64 -10.77 -5.02
CA PRO A 2 -2.38 -11.92 -4.49
C PRO A 2 -3.86 -11.56 -4.28
N HIS A 3 -4.68 -12.57 -3.98
CA HIS A 3 -6.06 -12.33 -3.53
C HIS A 3 -6.07 -11.29 -2.39
N PRO A 4 -7.04 -10.35 -2.32
CA PRO A 4 -7.04 -9.24 -1.33
C PRO A 4 -6.75 -9.69 0.10
N CYS A 5 -7.23 -10.86 0.42
CA CYS A 5 -7.12 -11.53 1.70
C CYS A 5 -5.71 -11.99 2.03
N GLY A 6 -5.01 -12.53 1.02
CA GLY A 6 -3.59 -12.85 1.13
C GLY A 6 -2.79 -11.56 1.30
N ALA A 7 -3.16 -10.49 0.59
CA ALA A 7 -2.52 -9.19 0.77
C ALA A 7 -2.69 -8.65 2.21
N LEU A 8 -3.89 -8.76 2.80
CA LEU A 8 -4.14 -8.36 4.19
C LEU A 8 -3.32 -9.16 5.19
N LEU A 9 -3.17 -10.48 4.99
CA LEU A 9 -2.29 -11.30 5.83
C LEU A 9 -0.84 -10.86 5.74
N ASP A 10 -0.36 -10.60 4.53
CA ASP A 10 1.02 -10.20 4.28
C ASP A 10 1.31 -8.84 4.90
N ILE A 11 0.43 -7.86 4.66
CA ILE A 11 0.51 -6.53 5.27
C ILE A 11 0.52 -6.62 6.80
N ALA A 12 -0.43 -7.36 7.39
CA ALA A 12 -0.50 -7.52 8.84
C ALA A 12 0.77 -8.18 9.41
N THR A 13 1.34 -9.15 8.69
CA THR A 13 2.59 -9.82 9.07
C THR A 13 3.75 -8.83 9.06
N THR A 14 3.91 -8.05 7.98
CA THR A 14 4.97 -7.04 7.85
C THR A 14 4.86 -5.97 8.95
N TYR A 15 3.66 -5.43 9.18
CA TYR A 15 3.47 -4.39 10.20
C TYR A 15 3.75 -4.91 11.60
N ARG A 16 3.33 -6.15 11.91
CA ARG A 16 3.63 -6.79 13.19
C ARG A 16 5.13 -6.99 13.40
N GLN A 17 5.84 -7.50 12.40
CA GLN A 17 7.29 -7.69 12.46
C GLN A 17 8.02 -6.36 12.70
N GLU A 18 7.57 -5.29 12.05
CA GLU A 18 8.15 -3.96 12.23
C GLU A 18 7.89 -3.41 13.64
N LEU A 19 6.67 -3.55 14.18
CA LEU A 19 6.37 -3.18 15.57
C LEU A 19 7.22 -3.96 16.57
N GLU A 20 7.44 -5.26 16.33
CA GLU A 20 8.31 -6.11 17.15
C GLU A 20 9.77 -5.69 17.06
N ARG A 21 10.26 -5.35 15.86
CA ARG A 21 11.61 -4.82 15.64
C ARG A 21 11.87 -3.55 16.43
N GLN A 22 10.84 -2.72 16.60
CA GLN A 22 10.89 -1.48 17.38
C GLN A 22 10.63 -1.70 18.88
N GLY A 23 10.52 -2.95 19.34
CA GLY A 23 10.35 -3.29 20.76
C GLY A 23 8.94 -3.01 21.31
N ILE A 24 7.94 -2.79 20.45
CA ILE A 24 6.57 -2.51 20.87
C ILE A 24 5.88 -3.83 21.24
N PRO A 25 5.40 -4.01 22.47
CA PRO A 25 4.87 -5.28 22.95
C PRO A 25 3.62 -5.71 22.18
N ALA A 26 3.44 -7.03 22.05
CA ALA A 26 2.20 -7.61 21.53
C ALA A 26 1.05 -7.42 22.54
N LEU A 27 -0.16 -7.24 22.03
CA LEU A 27 -1.36 -7.20 22.86
C LEU A 27 -1.87 -8.63 23.12
N PRO A 28 -2.64 -8.88 24.20
CA PRO A 28 -3.28 -10.17 24.44
C PRO A 28 -4.16 -10.59 23.25
N ASN A 29 -4.17 -11.89 22.91
CA ASN A 29 -4.95 -12.48 21.82
C ASN A 29 -4.57 -11.96 20.41
N ALA A 30 -3.28 -11.81 20.13
CA ALA A 30 -2.76 -11.33 18.84
C ALA A 30 -2.56 -12.42 17.76
N ASP A 31 -3.20 -13.58 17.92
CA ASP A 31 -2.94 -14.76 17.08
C ASP A 31 -3.62 -14.68 15.70
N ALA A 32 -4.73 -13.94 15.60
CA ALA A 32 -5.43 -13.75 14.33
C ALA A 32 -4.74 -12.66 13.50
N LEU A 33 -4.43 -12.97 12.23
CA LEU A 33 -3.84 -12.04 11.26
C LEU A 33 -4.83 -11.71 10.15
N GLY A 34 -4.68 -10.51 9.57
CA GLY A 34 -5.37 -10.09 8.35
C GLY A 34 -6.85 -9.72 8.49
N GLY A 35 -7.45 -9.88 9.68
CA GLY A 35 -8.82 -9.45 9.98
C GLY A 35 -8.91 -8.08 10.66
N TYR A 36 -10.14 -7.62 10.91
CA TYR A 36 -10.38 -6.30 11.51
C TYR A 36 -9.71 -6.15 12.89
N VAL A 37 -9.90 -7.14 13.78
CA VAL A 37 -9.26 -7.13 15.12
C VAL A 37 -7.73 -7.03 15.03
N ALA A 38 -7.11 -7.72 14.06
CA ALA A 38 -5.66 -7.69 13.88
C ALA A 38 -5.16 -6.28 13.53
N PHE A 39 -5.84 -5.59 12.60
CA PHE A 39 -5.49 -4.23 12.22
C PHE A 39 -5.81 -3.21 13.32
N GLN A 40 -6.83 -3.44 14.14
CA GLN A 40 -7.12 -2.62 15.32
C GLN A 40 -6.00 -2.74 16.36
N GLN A 41 -5.47 -3.95 16.58
CA GLN A 41 -4.33 -4.16 17.46
C GLN A 41 -3.06 -3.51 16.91
N ILE A 42 -2.80 -3.63 15.60
CA ILE A 42 -1.66 -2.96 14.94
C ILE A 42 -1.75 -1.44 15.12
N GLN A 43 -2.91 -0.85 14.85
CA GLN A 43 -3.15 0.59 15.03
C GLN A 43 -2.89 1.02 16.47
N THR A 44 -3.41 0.27 17.44
CA THR A 44 -3.23 0.55 18.88
C THR A 44 -1.76 0.46 19.29
N ARG A 45 -1.05 -0.58 18.85
CA ARG A 45 0.38 -0.76 19.13
C ARG A 45 1.22 0.35 18.52
N ALA A 46 0.93 0.76 17.29
CA ALA A 46 1.59 1.88 16.65
C ALA A 46 1.40 3.17 17.45
N GLN A 47 0.18 3.47 17.91
CA GLN A 47 -0.10 4.63 18.77
C GLN A 47 0.70 4.58 20.08
N LEU A 48 0.76 3.42 20.75
CA LEU A 48 1.56 3.26 21.97
C LEU A 48 3.05 3.56 21.73
N GLY A 49 3.59 3.11 20.59
CA GLY A 49 4.95 3.42 20.19
C GLY A 49 5.18 4.91 19.92
N ILE A 50 4.23 5.55 19.21
CA ILE A 50 4.25 6.98 18.94
C ILE A 50 4.30 7.75 20.26
N ASP A 51 3.36 7.47 21.17
CA ASP A 51 3.24 8.15 22.47
C ASP A 51 4.53 8.00 23.28
N ALA A 52 5.14 6.81 23.29
CA ALA A 52 6.38 6.53 23.99
C ALA A 52 7.57 7.30 23.43
N LEU A 53 7.67 7.46 22.11
CA LEU A 53 8.75 8.22 21.46
C LEU A 53 8.54 9.73 21.58
N THR A 54 7.30 10.22 21.42
CA THR A 54 7.00 11.65 21.51
C THR A 54 7.09 12.20 22.94
N SER A 55 6.96 11.34 23.95
CA SER A 55 7.08 11.74 25.37
C SER A 55 8.52 11.91 25.84
N GLN A 56 9.52 11.61 25.01
CA GLN A 56 10.93 11.71 25.39
C GLN A 56 11.40 13.17 25.44
N PRO A 57 12.01 13.64 26.56
CA PRO A 57 12.47 15.00 26.72
C PRO A 57 13.86 15.20 26.10
N ALA A 58 13.98 15.15 24.77
CA ALA A 58 15.18 15.53 24.01
C ALA A 58 14.86 15.59 22.51
N PRO A 59 15.63 16.32 21.69
CA PRO A 59 15.56 16.15 20.24
C PRO A 59 15.87 14.69 19.89
N LEU A 60 14.95 14.06 19.18
CA LEU A 60 15.08 12.66 18.77
C LEU A 60 16.31 12.48 17.89
N SER A 61 17.02 11.36 18.06
CA SER A 61 18.08 10.99 17.13
C SER A 61 17.51 10.77 15.73
N PRO A 62 18.30 10.92 14.65
CA PRO A 62 17.82 10.65 13.28
C PRO A 62 17.25 9.23 13.12
N GLU A 63 17.80 8.24 13.83
CA GLU A 63 17.30 6.87 13.86
C GLU A 63 15.92 6.79 14.49
N THR A 64 15.76 7.39 15.68
CA THR A 64 14.47 7.44 16.40
C THR A 64 13.41 8.23 15.62
N GLN A 65 13.80 9.25 14.87
CA GLN A 65 12.90 9.98 13.98
C GLN A 65 12.45 9.12 12.79
N GLY A 66 13.34 8.28 12.26
CA GLY A 66 13.00 7.28 11.25
C GLY A 66 12.00 6.24 11.77
N ASP A 67 12.23 5.70 12.96
CA ASP A 67 11.30 4.76 13.60
C ASP A 67 9.94 5.41 13.89
N LEU A 68 9.92 6.64 14.40
CA LEU A 68 8.69 7.40 14.60
C LEU A 68 7.91 7.60 13.30
N THR A 69 8.60 7.88 12.19
CA THR A 69 7.97 7.99 10.85
C THR A 69 7.31 6.69 10.45
N ARG A 70 7.99 5.54 10.61
CA ARG A 70 7.43 4.22 10.32
C ARG A 70 6.19 3.91 11.17
N LEU A 71 6.18 4.33 12.44
CA LEU A 71 5.01 4.12 13.31
C LEU A 71 3.80 4.92 12.85
N TYR A 72 3.99 6.18 12.44
CA TYR A 72 2.93 6.97 11.83
C TYR A 72 2.41 6.32 10.54
N GLU A 73 3.29 5.78 9.70
CA GLU A 73 2.88 5.07 8.48
C GLU A 73 2.09 3.79 8.78
N ILE A 74 2.53 2.98 9.75
CA ILE A 74 1.79 1.78 10.18
C ILE A 74 0.41 2.20 10.69
N GLN A 75 0.34 3.23 11.53
CA GLN A 75 -0.92 3.74 12.08
C GLN A 75 -1.87 4.22 10.97
N ASP A 76 -1.40 5.05 10.06
CA ASP A 76 -2.21 5.61 8.98
C ASP A 76 -2.74 4.50 8.05
N LYS A 77 -1.86 3.61 7.60
CA LYS A 77 -2.23 2.51 6.70
C LYS A 77 -3.18 1.52 7.39
N ALA A 78 -2.95 1.20 8.67
CA ALA A 78 -3.89 0.38 9.44
C ALA A 78 -5.26 1.05 9.58
N THR A 79 -5.30 2.37 9.79
CA THR A 79 -6.55 3.15 9.86
C THR A 79 -7.33 3.11 8.55
N HIS A 80 -6.63 3.26 7.42
CA HIS A 80 -7.24 3.13 6.10
C HIS A 80 -7.80 1.72 5.85
N ILE A 81 -7.08 0.67 6.25
CA ILE A 81 -7.56 -0.71 6.15
C ILE A 81 -8.79 -0.94 7.04
N LEU A 82 -8.82 -0.39 8.26
CA LEU A 82 -9.99 -0.44 9.14
C LEU A 82 -11.22 0.24 8.51
N THR A 83 -10.99 1.33 7.77
CA THR A 83 -12.07 2.02 7.02
C THR A 83 -12.64 1.14 5.91
N ILE A 84 -11.80 0.35 5.21
CA ILE A 84 -12.27 -0.65 4.22
C ILE A 84 -13.16 -1.69 4.91
N PHE A 85 -12.76 -2.24 6.05
CA PHE A 85 -13.59 -3.20 6.79
C PHE A 85 -14.92 -2.61 7.23
N GLN A 86 -14.93 -1.36 7.71
CA GLN A 86 -16.17 -0.66 8.07
C GLN A 86 -17.09 -0.48 6.86
N ALA A 87 -16.54 -0.09 5.70
CA ALA A 87 -17.30 0.04 4.47
C ALA A 87 -17.91 -1.31 4.02
N LEU A 88 -17.18 -2.41 4.16
CA LEU A 88 -17.70 -3.76 3.89
C LEU A 88 -18.84 -4.13 4.84
N GLN A 89 -18.71 -3.82 6.13
CA GLN A 89 -19.77 -4.06 7.12
C GLN A 89 -21.03 -3.25 6.79
N GLN A 90 -20.88 -2.00 6.37
CA GLN A 90 -22.01 -1.14 5.94
C GLN A 90 -22.72 -1.70 4.70
N ARG A 91 -22.01 -2.44 3.84
CA ARG A 91 -22.58 -3.18 2.69
C ARG A 91 -23.28 -4.48 3.09
N GLY A 92 -23.37 -4.80 4.38
CA GLY A 92 -24.02 -6.01 4.89
C GLY A 92 -23.19 -7.28 4.73
N LEU A 93 -21.88 -7.14 4.49
CA LEU A 93 -20.97 -8.28 4.40
C LEU A 93 -20.51 -8.66 5.81
N ALA A 94 -20.46 -9.96 6.09
CA ALA A 94 -19.98 -10.46 7.38
C ALA A 94 -18.55 -9.95 7.63
N THR A 95 -18.30 -9.44 8.84
CA THR A 95 -16.98 -8.91 9.19
C THR A 95 -15.94 -10.01 9.08
N TRP A 96 -14.87 -9.69 8.36
CA TRP A 96 -13.70 -10.54 8.28
C TRP A 96 -12.95 -10.49 9.61
N ASP A 97 -13.36 -11.33 10.55
CA ASP A 97 -12.66 -11.57 11.82
C ASP A 97 -12.21 -13.02 11.98
N GLN A 98 -12.48 -13.86 10.98
CA GLN A 98 -11.98 -15.23 10.98
C GLN A 98 -10.50 -15.26 10.57
N ALA A 99 -9.69 -15.92 11.39
CA ALA A 99 -8.27 -16.15 11.12
C ALA A 99 -8.13 -17.15 9.96
N TYR A 100 -8.09 -16.64 8.73
CA TYR A 100 -7.75 -17.45 7.56
C TYR A 100 -6.25 -17.63 7.45
N THR A 101 -5.81 -18.88 7.27
CA THR A 101 -4.44 -19.20 6.87
C THR A 101 -4.27 -19.02 5.36
N ARG A 102 -3.02 -18.84 4.88
CA ARG A 102 -2.72 -18.82 3.44
C ARG A 102 -3.24 -20.07 2.72
N ALA A 103 -3.14 -21.24 3.35
CA ALA A 103 -3.63 -22.50 2.79
C ALA A 103 -5.17 -22.49 2.61
N GLN A 104 -5.90 -21.92 3.57
CA GLN A 104 -7.36 -21.76 3.47
C GLN A 104 -7.75 -20.77 2.37
N ILE A 105 -7.04 -19.64 2.23
CA ILE A 105 -7.31 -18.67 1.16
C ILE A 105 -7.05 -19.28 -0.22
N ALA A 106 -5.99 -20.07 -0.37
CA ALA A 106 -5.66 -20.71 -1.63
C ALA A 106 -6.68 -21.79 -2.04
N SER A 107 -7.25 -22.50 -1.07
CA SER A 107 -8.20 -23.59 -1.32
C SER A 107 -9.66 -23.13 -1.37
N THR A 108 -10.04 -22.11 -0.60
CA THR A 108 -11.39 -21.54 -0.55
C THR A 108 -11.27 -20.04 -0.28
N PRO A 109 -11.05 -19.22 -1.32
CA PRO A 109 -10.93 -17.78 -1.16
C PRO A 109 -12.26 -17.22 -0.66
N PRO A 110 -12.30 -16.64 0.55
CA PRO A 110 -13.54 -16.05 1.06
C PRO A 110 -13.87 -14.78 0.26
N ALA A 111 -15.16 -14.47 0.18
CA ALA A 111 -15.64 -13.30 -0.55
C ALA A 111 -15.14 -12.01 0.11
N PHE A 112 -14.37 -11.22 -0.64
CA PHE A 112 -13.91 -9.90 -0.23
C PHE A 112 -14.14 -8.89 -1.35
N PRO A 113 -15.41 -8.52 -1.62
CA PRO A 113 -15.76 -7.68 -2.75
C PRO A 113 -15.41 -6.21 -2.45
N LEU A 114 -14.17 -5.85 -2.78
CA LEU A 114 -13.68 -4.48 -2.71
C LEU A 114 -14.23 -3.64 -3.86
N ALA A 115 -14.56 -2.39 -3.57
CA ALA A 115 -14.74 -1.37 -4.59
C ALA A 115 -13.39 -1.13 -5.32
N PRO A 116 -13.40 -0.64 -6.58
CA PRO A 116 -12.17 -0.41 -7.34
C PRO A 116 -11.12 0.44 -6.59
N GLU A 117 -11.56 1.47 -5.88
CA GLU A 117 -10.70 2.38 -5.11
C GLU A 117 -10.07 1.67 -3.90
N GLU A 118 -10.84 0.80 -3.23
CA GLU A 118 -10.39 0.02 -2.08
C GLU A 118 -9.40 -1.06 -2.51
N PHE A 119 -9.67 -1.71 -3.64
CA PHE A 119 -8.76 -2.68 -4.23
C PHE A 119 -7.43 -2.02 -4.58
N MET A 120 -7.46 -0.89 -5.28
CA MET A 120 -6.26 -0.14 -5.64
C MET A 120 -5.48 0.32 -4.41
N LEU A 121 -6.17 0.81 -3.37
CA LEU A 121 -5.54 1.22 -2.11
C LEU A 121 -4.83 0.03 -1.43
N LEU A 122 -5.51 -1.12 -1.35
CA LEU A 122 -4.94 -2.33 -0.77
C LEU A 122 -3.76 -2.86 -1.60
N SER A 123 -3.85 -2.84 -2.93
CA SER A 123 -2.73 -3.19 -3.82
C SER A 123 -1.52 -2.32 -3.51
N LYS A 124 -1.74 -1.02 -3.39
CA LYS A 124 -0.69 -0.04 -3.09
C LYS A 124 -0.03 -0.31 -1.74
N PHE A 125 -0.80 -0.61 -0.70
CA PHE A 125 -0.25 -0.94 0.61
C PHE A 125 0.53 -2.26 0.62
N TRP A 126 0.08 -3.23 -0.17
CA TRP A 126 0.79 -4.51 -0.31
C TRP A 126 2.10 -4.36 -1.09
N GLU A 127 2.10 -3.59 -2.17
CA GLU A 127 3.29 -3.41 -3.03
C GLU A 127 4.36 -2.52 -2.37
N LEU A 128 3.95 -1.43 -1.73
CA LEU A 128 4.88 -0.47 -1.13
C LEU A 128 5.21 -0.78 0.33
N GLY A 129 4.37 -1.56 1.03
CA GLY A 129 4.54 -1.84 2.45
C GLY A 129 4.61 -0.56 3.29
N LEU A 130 5.77 -0.32 3.90
CA LEU A 130 6.09 0.86 4.72
C LEU A 130 7.03 1.84 4.02
N GLU A 131 7.11 1.78 2.68
CA GLU A 131 7.82 2.78 1.92
C GLU A 131 6.93 4.01 1.66
N GLU A 132 7.58 5.18 1.65
CA GLU A 132 7.00 6.46 1.32
C GLU A 132 7.14 6.75 -0.18
N ILE A 133 6.08 7.22 -0.82
CA ILE A 133 6.15 7.65 -2.22
C ILE A 133 6.81 9.01 -2.28
N ALA A 134 8.07 9.04 -2.70
CA ALA A 134 8.79 10.29 -2.93
C ALA A 134 8.21 11.09 -4.11
N MET A 135 7.87 10.40 -5.21
CA MET A 135 7.35 11.00 -6.44
C MET A 135 6.38 10.04 -7.13
N GLN A 136 5.32 10.58 -7.73
CA GLN A 136 4.34 9.80 -8.50
C GLN A 136 3.88 10.58 -9.71
N THR A 137 3.81 9.92 -10.86
CA THR A 137 3.29 10.52 -12.10
C THR A 137 2.07 9.75 -12.58
N PHE A 138 0.99 10.47 -12.83
CA PHE A 138 -0.20 9.98 -13.47
C PHE A 138 -0.25 10.52 -14.90
N ILE A 139 -0.49 9.64 -15.87
CA ILE A 139 -0.70 9.99 -17.27
C ILE A 139 -2.13 9.56 -17.61
N GLN A 140 -2.99 10.53 -17.89
CA GLN A 140 -4.38 10.30 -18.25
C GLN A 140 -4.51 10.04 -19.76
N ILE A 141 -5.59 9.37 -20.17
CA ILE A 141 -5.81 8.95 -21.57
C ILE A 141 -5.98 10.16 -22.51
N ASP A 142 -6.45 11.29 -21.98
CA ASP A 142 -6.54 12.57 -22.69
C ASP A 142 -5.17 13.25 -22.92
N GLY A 143 -4.10 12.70 -22.31
CA GLY A 143 -2.74 13.21 -22.43
C GLY A 143 -2.29 14.08 -21.27
N ASP A 144 -3.14 14.32 -20.26
CA ASP A 144 -2.75 15.10 -19.09
C ASP A 144 -1.72 14.33 -18.26
N VAL A 145 -0.62 15.01 -17.90
CA VAL A 145 0.46 14.45 -17.10
C VAL A 145 0.57 15.21 -15.79
N ILE A 146 0.25 14.54 -14.69
CA ILE A 146 0.30 15.10 -13.35
C ILE A 146 1.42 14.40 -12.57
N THR A 147 2.46 15.15 -12.20
CA THR A 147 3.49 14.66 -11.27
C THR A 147 3.27 15.25 -9.89
N ARG A 148 3.08 14.39 -8.90
CA ARG A 148 3.07 14.75 -7.47
C ARG A 148 4.44 14.44 -6.88
N ILE A 149 5.00 15.40 -6.15
CA ILE A 149 6.28 15.27 -5.45
C ILE A 149 5.98 15.45 -3.98
N HIS A 150 6.46 14.54 -3.13
CA HIS A 150 6.33 14.69 -1.71
C HIS A 150 7.13 15.94 -1.25
N PRO A 151 6.58 16.84 -0.41
CA PRO A 151 7.20 18.13 -0.12
C PRO A 151 8.65 18.05 0.36
N LYS A 152 8.99 17.00 1.12
CA LYS A 152 10.35 16.72 1.60
C LYS A 152 11.38 16.63 0.46
N TYR A 153 10.96 16.16 -0.71
CA TYR A 153 11.82 15.95 -1.87
C TYR A 153 11.68 17.03 -2.95
N ALA A 154 10.89 18.09 -2.72
CA ALA A 154 10.65 19.12 -3.75
C ALA A 154 11.84 20.08 -3.97
N GLY A 155 12.82 20.10 -3.07
CA GLY A 155 13.96 21.02 -3.13
C GLY A 155 15.07 20.58 -4.10
N THR A 156 15.95 21.52 -4.45
CA THR A 156 17.09 21.32 -5.37
C THR A 156 18.13 20.31 -4.87
N MET A 157 18.20 20.08 -3.56
CA MET A 157 19.06 19.04 -2.97
C MET A 157 18.75 17.62 -3.50
N TYR A 158 17.53 17.41 -4.02
CA TYR A 158 17.07 16.11 -4.53
C TYR A 158 16.97 16.09 -6.07
N GLU A 159 17.67 16.98 -6.77
CA GLU A 159 17.63 17.08 -8.24
C GLU A 159 17.97 15.74 -8.92
N LEU A 160 18.94 14.98 -8.38
CA LEU A 160 19.26 13.64 -8.90
C LEU A 160 18.05 12.69 -8.86
N LEU A 161 17.27 12.74 -7.77
CA LEU A 161 16.06 11.94 -7.63
C LEU A 161 15.01 12.36 -8.66
N HIS A 162 14.88 13.67 -8.92
CA HIS A 162 13.97 14.18 -9.94
C HIS A 162 14.37 13.71 -11.34
N VAL A 163 15.66 13.77 -11.66
CA VAL A 163 16.20 13.29 -12.95
C VAL A 163 15.96 11.79 -13.10
N LEU A 164 16.21 11.01 -12.05
CA LEU A 164 15.97 9.57 -12.07
C LEU A 164 14.48 9.26 -12.30
N HIS A 165 13.59 9.97 -11.61
CA HIS A 165 12.14 9.83 -11.79
C HIS A 165 11.71 10.19 -13.22
N GLN A 166 12.19 11.31 -13.76
CA GLN A 166 11.91 11.73 -15.14
C GLN A 166 12.39 10.69 -16.17
N ASN A 167 13.55 10.09 -15.95
CA ASN A 167 14.05 9.02 -16.81
C ASN A 167 13.14 7.79 -16.74
N GLY A 168 12.66 7.40 -15.55
CA GLY A 168 11.70 6.32 -15.37
C GLY A 168 10.37 6.57 -16.10
N ILE A 169 9.84 7.80 -16.02
CA ILE A 169 8.65 8.20 -16.79
C ILE A 169 8.89 8.04 -18.28
N ARG A 170 10.02 8.56 -18.80
CA ARG A 170 10.33 8.50 -20.23
C ARG A 170 10.38 7.05 -20.74
N VAL A 171 11.06 6.17 -20.02
CA VAL A 171 11.12 4.74 -20.33
C VAL A 171 9.73 4.12 -20.34
N SER A 172 8.90 4.42 -19.34
CA SER A 172 7.53 3.91 -19.24
C SER A 172 6.64 4.37 -20.41
N VAL A 173 6.77 5.64 -20.81
CA VAL A 173 6.05 6.19 -21.97
C VAL A 173 6.48 5.51 -23.26
N THR A 174 7.78 5.28 -23.45
CA THR A 174 8.28 4.52 -24.61
C THR A 174 7.67 3.13 -24.67
N PHE A 175 7.64 2.38 -23.55
CA PHE A 175 7.01 1.07 -23.53
C PHE A 175 5.51 1.12 -23.88
N TRP A 176 4.78 2.13 -23.39
CA TRP A 176 3.38 2.33 -23.74
C TRP A 176 3.19 2.63 -25.23
N GLN A 177 4.06 3.45 -25.84
CA GLN A 177 4.02 3.73 -27.27
C GLN A 177 4.23 2.45 -28.10
N GLU A 178 5.20 1.63 -27.73
CA GLU A 178 5.47 0.35 -28.41
C GLU A 178 4.29 -0.64 -28.28
N LEU A 179 3.63 -0.68 -27.12
CA LEU A 179 2.45 -1.50 -26.91
C LEU A 179 1.29 -1.05 -27.81
N VAL A 180 0.99 0.24 -27.84
CA VAL A 180 -0.06 0.81 -28.71
C VAL A 180 0.26 0.55 -30.18
N HIS A 181 1.53 0.72 -30.58
CA HIS A 181 1.97 0.43 -31.94
C HIS A 181 1.73 -1.03 -32.32
N THR A 182 2.09 -1.95 -31.43
CA THR A 182 1.91 -3.40 -31.63
C THR A 182 0.44 -3.76 -31.76
N ILE A 183 -0.43 -3.22 -30.90
CA ILE A 183 -1.89 -3.43 -30.96
C ILE A 183 -2.44 -2.88 -32.28
N GLY A 184 -2.02 -1.68 -32.69
CA GLY A 184 -2.44 -1.08 -33.96
C GLY A 184 -1.98 -1.86 -35.19
N ALA A 185 -0.77 -2.42 -35.17
CA ALA A 185 -0.28 -3.31 -36.22
C ALA A 185 -1.09 -4.61 -36.30
N PHE A 186 -1.35 -5.24 -35.15
CA PHE A 186 -2.18 -6.44 -35.07
C PHE A 186 -3.61 -6.19 -35.60
N ALA A 187 -4.25 -5.11 -35.17
CA ALA A 187 -5.59 -4.74 -35.62
C ALA A 187 -5.65 -4.57 -37.15
N ARG A 188 -4.66 -3.90 -37.75
CA ARG A 188 -4.58 -3.75 -39.22
C ARG A 188 -4.51 -5.10 -39.95
N ILE A 189 -3.73 -6.04 -39.43
CA ILE A 189 -3.61 -7.39 -40.03
C ILE A 189 -4.94 -8.14 -39.95
N VAL A 190 -5.60 -8.09 -38.79
CA VAL A 190 -6.91 -8.74 -38.59
C VAL A 190 -7.96 -8.11 -39.49
N PHE A 191 -8.05 -6.78 -39.53
CA PHE A 191 -9.01 -6.09 -40.39
C PHE A 191 -8.80 -6.43 -41.86
N ALA A 192 -7.58 -6.35 -42.37
CA ALA A 192 -7.27 -6.66 -43.77
C ALA A 192 -7.54 -8.13 -44.17
N ARG A 193 -7.66 -9.04 -43.20
CA ARG A 193 -7.89 -10.47 -43.45
C ARG A 193 -9.37 -10.88 -43.34
N PHE A 194 -10.17 -10.16 -42.57
CA PHE A 194 -11.54 -10.56 -42.23
C PHE A 194 -12.61 -9.58 -42.70
N PHE A 195 -12.25 -8.39 -43.16
CA PHE A 195 -13.15 -7.37 -43.70
C PHE A 195 -12.60 -6.83 -45.02
#